data_AF-A0A4P7KRP2-F1
#
_entry.id   AF-A0A4P7KRP2-F1
#
_cell.length_a   1.000
_cell.length_b   1.000
_cell.length_c   1.000
_cell.angle_alpha   90.00
_cell.angle_beta   90.00
_cell.angle_gamma   90.00
#
_symmetry.space_group_name_H-M   'P 1'
#
loop_
_entity.id
_entity.type
_entity.pdbx_description
1 polymer ?
#
loop_
_entity_poly.entity_id
_entity_poly.type
_entity_poly.pdbx_seq_one_letter_code
_entity_poly.pdbx_strand_id
1 'polypeptide(L)'
;MTRQKYLQLIHIGAHNLKLDDTTYRQMLHRLTGKTSAKALNIGQLAQVLNALKAKGFRIQPHHANTKKQTDRPQIQKIQALWQAMAHEGIVRDGSATALAHFVKRETVCDSPYWLDNQQASQVIEKLKQWQKRVARATSC
;
A
#
# COMPACT_ATOMS: atom_id res chain seq x y z
N MET A 1 17.60 0.10 9.15
CA MET A 1 17.46 0.95 7.94
C MET A 1 18.77 0.91 7.15
N THR A 2 18.72 0.72 5.83
CA THR A 2 19.93 0.72 4.98
C THR A 2 20.37 2.14 4.60
N ARG A 3 21.65 2.34 4.27
CA ARG A 3 22.19 3.64 3.81
C ARG A 3 21.41 4.22 2.63
N GLN A 4 21.03 3.38 1.66
CA GLN A 4 20.22 3.78 0.51
C GLN A 4 18.85 4.34 0.94
N LYS A 5 18.19 3.70 1.90
CA LYS A 5 16.90 4.16 2.42
C LYS A 5 17.01 5.52 3.11
N TYR A 6 18.11 5.78 3.84
CA TYR A 6 18.37 7.10 4.42
C TYR A 6 18.54 8.18 3.35
N LEU A 7 19.36 7.92 2.33
CA LEU A 7 19.57 8.87 1.23
C LEU A 7 18.24 9.20 0.54
N GLN A 8 17.44 8.17 0.23
CA GLN A 8 16.13 8.35 -0.37
C GLN A 8 15.22 9.23 0.49
N LEU A 9 15.13 8.96 1.80
CA LEU A 9 14.30 9.76 2.72
C LEU A 9 14.79 11.20 2.86
N ILE A 10 16.10 11.42 2.87
CA ILE A 10 16.69 12.76 2.95
C ILE A 10 16.36 13.55 1.68
N HIS A 11 16.50 12.96 0.50
CA HIS A 11 16.14 13.61 -0.76
C HIS A 11 14.64 13.91 -0.84
N ILE A 12 13.78 12.97 -0.44
CA ILE A 12 12.34 13.19 -0.37
C ILE A 12 12.02 14.31 0.63
N GLY A 13 12.65 14.30 1.81
CA GLY A 13 12.43 15.32 2.83
C GLY A 13 12.88 16.70 2.39
N ALA A 14 14.04 16.81 1.75
CA ALA A 14 14.53 18.07 1.19
C ALA A 14 13.56 18.62 0.13
N HIS A 15 13.06 17.76 -0.77
CA HIS A 15 12.07 18.14 -1.77
C HIS A 15 10.71 18.53 -1.13
N ASN A 16 10.24 17.78 -0.15
CA ASN A 16 8.97 18.05 0.54
C ASN A 16 9.00 19.38 1.29
N LEU A 17 10.14 19.74 1.87
CA LEU A 17 10.38 21.02 2.53
C LEU A 17 10.76 22.15 1.55
N LYS A 18 10.76 21.88 0.24
CA LYS A 18 11.14 22.83 -0.83
C LYS A 18 12.49 23.52 -0.57
N LEU A 19 13.45 22.77 -0.04
CA LEU A 19 14.81 23.27 0.14
C LEU A 19 15.48 23.38 -1.23
N ASP A 20 15.97 24.56 -1.55
CA ASP A 20 16.86 24.78 -2.68
C ASP A 20 18.20 24.04 -2.46
N ASP A 21 18.88 23.71 -3.56
CA ASP A 21 20.12 22.94 -3.51
C ASP A 21 21.20 23.63 -2.67
N THR A 22 21.24 24.97 -2.67
CA THR A 22 22.17 25.78 -1.89
C THR A 22 21.90 25.63 -0.39
N THR A 23 20.66 25.87 0.04
CA THR A 23 20.23 25.70 1.45
C THR A 23 20.40 24.24 1.90
N TYR A 24 20.11 23.28 1.04
CA TYR A 24 20.30 21.87 1.33
C TYR A 24 21.77 21.53 1.57
N ARG A 25 22.68 21.97 0.70
CA ARG A 25 24.14 21.78 0.87
C ARG A 25 24.67 22.48 2.12
N GLN A 26 24.20 23.69 2.41
CA GLN A 26 24.56 24.42 3.63
C GLN A 26 24.10 23.69 4.88
N MET A 27 22.88 23.14 4.88
CA MET A 27 22.36 22.34 6.00
C MET A 27 23.21 21.07 6.20
N LEU A 28 23.59 20.38 5.12
CA LEU A 28 24.49 19.22 5.21
C LEU A 28 25.84 19.61 5.81
N HIS A 29 26.43 20.71 5.32
CA HIS A 29 27.73 21.19 5.81
C HIS A 29 27.66 21.60 7.28
N ARG A 30 26.61 22.31 7.71
CA ARG A 30 26.40 22.70 9.12
C ARG A 30 26.26 21.50 10.05
N LEU A 31 25.59 20.43 9.62
CA LEU A 31 25.32 19.26 10.46
C LEU A 31 26.47 18.27 10.48
N THR A 32 27.22 18.15 9.39
CA THR A 32 28.15 17.02 9.19
C THR A 32 29.53 17.42 8.68
N GLY A 33 29.74 18.70 8.36
CA GLY A 33 30.94 19.23 7.72
C GLY A 33 31.03 18.91 6.22
N LYS A 34 30.15 18.10 5.65
CA LYS A 34 30.20 17.70 4.23
C LYS A 34 29.07 18.32 3.43
N THR A 35 29.37 18.65 2.18
CA THR A 35 28.41 19.24 1.23
C THR A 35 27.63 18.18 0.43
N SER A 36 27.97 16.90 0.56
CA SER A 36 27.35 15.81 -0.18
C SER A 36 26.81 14.71 0.73
N ALA A 37 25.51 14.42 0.60
CA ALA A 37 24.86 13.34 1.34
C ALA A 37 25.47 11.96 1.02
N LYS A 38 26.01 11.78 -0.20
CA LYS A 38 26.69 10.54 -0.59
C LYS A 38 28.00 10.33 0.19
N ALA A 39 28.65 11.38 0.68
CA ALA A 39 29.88 11.25 1.46
C ALA A 39 29.63 10.96 2.96
N LEU A 40 28.37 10.87 3.39
CA LEU A 40 27.99 10.69 4.79
C LEU A 40 27.95 9.23 5.21
N ASN A 41 28.31 8.99 6.47
CA ASN A 41 28.12 7.71 7.14
C ASN A 41 26.68 7.56 7.66
N ILE A 42 26.30 6.37 8.11
CA ILE A 42 24.92 6.08 8.55
C ILE A 42 24.51 6.96 9.75
N GLY A 43 25.42 7.23 10.71
CA GLY A 43 25.14 8.08 11.86
C GLY A 43 24.84 9.53 11.46
N GLN A 44 25.65 10.08 10.56
CA GLN A 44 25.47 11.42 9.99
C GLN A 44 24.17 11.51 9.17
N LEU A 45 23.84 10.48 8.39
CA LEU A 45 22.57 10.42 7.66
C LEU A 45 21.36 10.40 8.60
N ALA A 46 21.44 9.67 9.71
CA ALA A 46 20.40 9.67 10.72
C ALA A 46 20.22 11.05 11.37
N GLN A 47 21.32 11.75 11.67
CA GLN A 47 21.30 13.12 12.20
C GLN A 47 20.64 14.10 11.23
N VAL A 48 20.99 14.04 9.93
CA VAL A 48 20.36 14.87 8.88
C VAL A 48 18.87 14.57 8.75
N LEU A 49 18.49 13.29 8.76
CA LEU A 49 17.09 12.89 8.72
C LEU A 49 16.31 13.41 9.93
N ASN A 50 16.90 13.39 11.13
CA ASN A 50 16.28 13.94 12.33
C ASN A 50 16.13 15.46 12.26
N ALA A 51 17.10 16.19 11.70
CA ALA A 51 16.98 17.62 11.46
C ALA A 51 15.85 17.94 10.46
N LEU A 52 15.68 17.14 9.40
CA LEU A 52 14.56 17.26 8.48
C LEU A 52 13.22 17.01 9.18
N LYS A 53 13.15 16.00 10.06
CA LYS A 53 11.93 15.73 10.86
C LYS A 53 11.59 16.89 11.78
N ALA A 54 12.58 17.48 12.44
CA ALA A 54 12.41 18.66 13.29
C ALA A 54 11.88 19.88 12.50
N LYS A 55 12.26 20.00 11.22
CA LYS A 55 11.74 21.03 10.30
C LYS A 55 10.34 20.72 9.74
N GLY A 56 9.72 19.60 10.15
CA GLY A 56 8.37 19.23 9.74
C GLY A 56 8.27 18.06 8.76
N PHE A 57 9.38 17.43 8.38
CA PHE A 57 9.32 16.24 7.53
C PHE A 57 8.71 15.06 8.30
N ARG A 58 7.56 14.57 7.84
CA ARG A 58 6.92 13.37 8.37
C ARG A 58 7.11 12.24 7.38
N ILE A 59 7.72 11.13 7.83
CA ILE A 59 7.81 9.91 7.03
C ILE A 59 6.42 9.30 7.03
N GLN A 60 5.64 9.58 5.99
CA GLN A 60 4.41 8.85 5.77
C GLN A 60 4.78 7.42 5.35
N PRO A 61 4.20 6.39 5.97
CA PRO A 61 4.29 5.05 5.42
C PRO A 61 3.73 5.11 4.00
N HIS A 62 4.53 4.67 3.03
CA HIS A 62 4.05 4.47 1.68
C HIS A 62 3.06 3.30 1.73
N HIS A 63 1.79 3.59 2.02
CA HIS A 63 0.72 2.73 1.61
C HIS A 63 0.82 2.68 0.09
N ALA A 64 1.23 1.52 -0.45
CA ALA A 64 1.20 1.29 -1.88
C ALA A 64 -0.13 1.82 -2.39
N ASN A 65 -0.08 2.82 -3.24
CA ASN A 65 -1.25 3.57 -3.64
C ASN A 65 -2.11 2.66 -4.52
N THR A 66 -2.94 1.83 -3.90
CA THR A 66 -3.92 0.92 -4.52
C THR A 66 -5.00 1.70 -5.30
N LYS A 67 -4.92 3.03 -5.35
CA LYS A 67 -5.87 3.89 -6.06
C LYS A 67 -5.92 3.61 -7.57
N LYS A 68 -4.79 3.28 -8.22
CA LYS A 68 -4.83 2.89 -9.66
C LYS A 68 -5.51 1.54 -9.92
N GLN A 69 -5.62 0.69 -8.90
CA GLN A 69 -6.34 -0.59 -8.97
C GLN A 69 -7.82 -0.48 -8.56
N THR A 70 -8.25 0.70 -8.10
CA THR A 70 -9.58 0.96 -7.52
C THR A 70 -10.59 1.52 -8.54
N ASP A 71 -10.17 1.94 -9.74
CA ASP A 71 -11.10 2.45 -10.78
C ASP A 71 -12.03 1.40 -11.40
N ARG A 72 -11.98 0.14 -10.94
CA ARG A 72 -12.90 -0.91 -11.37
C ARG A 72 -13.96 -1.14 -10.30
N PRO A 73 -15.17 -0.55 -10.40
CA PRO A 73 -16.22 -0.67 -9.39
C PRO A 73 -16.62 -2.13 -9.12
N GLN A 74 -16.47 -3.01 -10.11
CA GLN A 74 -16.71 -4.44 -9.94
C GLN A 74 -15.70 -5.10 -8.99
N ILE A 75 -14.43 -4.71 -9.03
CA ILE A 75 -13.40 -5.26 -8.13
C ILE A 75 -13.64 -4.77 -6.70
N GLN A 76 -13.99 -3.49 -6.52
CA GLN A 76 -14.41 -2.98 -5.21
C GLN A 76 -15.59 -3.76 -4.65
N LYS A 77 -16.59 -4.06 -5.50
CA LYS A 77 -17.75 -4.86 -5.11
C LYS A 77 -17.39 -6.28 -4.69
N ILE A 78 -16.48 -6.94 -5.41
CA ILE A 78 -15.97 -8.28 -5.04
C ILE A 78 -15.30 -8.22 -3.66
N GLN A 79 -14.43 -7.22 -3.43
CA GLN A 79 -13.75 -7.05 -2.15
C GLN A 79 -14.75 -6.78 -1.01
N ALA A 80 -15.73 -5.91 -1.22
CA ALA A 80 -16.76 -5.59 -0.24
C ALA A 80 -17.62 -6.82 0.11
N LEU A 81 -18.04 -7.61 -0.89
CA LEU A 81 -18.78 -8.85 -0.67
C LEU A 81 -17.95 -9.86 0.12
N TRP A 82 -16.67 -10.02 -0.20
CA TRP A 82 -15.78 -10.93 0.54
C TRP A 82 -15.64 -10.53 2.02
N GLN A 83 -15.44 -9.25 2.29
CA GLN A 83 -15.38 -8.74 3.67
C GLN A 83 -16.71 -8.94 4.41
N ALA A 84 -17.85 -8.66 3.76
CA ALA A 84 -19.16 -8.88 4.36
C ALA A 84 -19.37 -10.36 4.71
N MET A 85 -19.03 -11.27 3.82
CA MET A 85 -19.13 -12.72 4.07
C MET A 85 -18.20 -13.19 5.18
N ALA A 86 -17.01 -12.60 5.32
CA ALA A 86 -16.11 -12.89 6.44
C ALA A 86 -16.68 -12.37 7.77
N HIS A 87 -17.28 -11.18 7.78
CA HIS A 87 -17.96 -10.62 8.95
C HIS A 87 -19.19 -11.45 9.36
N GLU A 88 -19.95 -11.97 8.39
CA GLU A 88 -21.07 -12.90 8.60
C GLU A 88 -20.60 -14.31 9.03
N GLY A 89 -19.29 -14.57 9.12
CA GLY A 89 -18.73 -15.88 9.48
C GLY A 89 -18.88 -16.96 8.40
N ILE A 90 -19.33 -16.58 7.19
CA ILE A 90 -19.46 -17.49 6.05
C ILE A 90 -18.09 -17.92 5.53
N VAL A 91 -17.14 -16.98 5.52
CA VAL A 91 -15.76 -17.19 5.11
C VAL A 91 -14.85 -17.12 6.33
N ARG A 92 -13.94 -18.09 6.45
CA ARG A 92 -13.00 -18.18 7.58
C ARG A 92 -11.88 -17.13 7.53
N ASP A 93 -11.46 -16.72 6.33
CA ASP A 93 -10.40 -15.75 6.13
C ASP A 93 -10.84 -14.62 5.18
N GLY A 94 -11.02 -13.42 5.73
CA GLY A 94 -11.35 -12.20 5.00
C GLY A 94 -10.17 -11.54 4.29
N SER A 95 -8.97 -12.12 4.31
CA SER A 95 -7.78 -11.51 3.73
C SER A 95 -7.85 -11.38 2.19
N ALA A 96 -7.14 -10.39 1.65
CA ALA A 96 -7.01 -10.21 0.20
C ALA A 96 -6.32 -11.41 -0.49
N THR A 97 -5.46 -12.12 0.25
CA THR A 97 -4.81 -13.35 -0.22
C THR A 97 -5.83 -14.46 -0.41
N ALA A 98 -6.71 -14.69 0.57
CA ALA A 98 -7.78 -15.68 0.46
C ALA A 98 -8.74 -15.36 -0.69
N LEU A 99 -9.06 -14.08 -0.90
CA LEU A 99 -9.83 -13.64 -2.06
C LEU A 99 -9.12 -13.97 -3.39
N ALA A 100 -7.81 -13.73 -3.50
CA ALA A 100 -7.05 -14.07 -4.70
C ALA A 100 -7.04 -15.57 -4.99
N HIS A 101 -6.91 -16.42 -3.96
CA HIS A 101 -7.02 -17.88 -4.11
C HIS A 101 -8.42 -18.32 -4.58
N PHE A 102 -9.48 -17.71 -4.05
CA PHE A 102 -10.84 -17.97 -4.52
C PHE A 102 -11.00 -17.58 -6.00
N VAL A 103 -10.57 -16.36 -6.36
CA VAL A 103 -10.63 -15.88 -7.75
C VAL A 103 -9.86 -16.81 -8.68
N LYS A 104 -8.64 -17.23 -8.31
CA LYS A 104 -7.82 -18.16 -9.09
C LYS A 104 -8.52 -19.50 -9.34
N ARG A 105 -9.28 -20.00 -8.37
CA ARG A 105 -10.07 -21.22 -8.51
C ARG A 105 -11.24 -21.03 -9.48
N GLU A 106 -11.87 -19.86 -9.48
CA GLU A 106 -13.09 -19.59 -10.26
C GLU A 106 -12.82 -19.09 -11.68
N THR A 107 -11.72 -18.38 -11.86
CA THR A 107 -11.30 -17.69 -13.08
C THR A 107 -9.79 -17.80 -13.11
N VAL A 108 -9.20 -18.45 -14.11
CA VAL A 108 -7.79 -18.89 -14.19
C VAL A 108 -6.72 -17.79 -13.88
N CYS A 109 -7.13 -16.55 -13.66
CA CYS A 109 -6.36 -15.41 -13.20
C CYS A 109 -5.88 -15.55 -11.73
N ASP A 110 -4.59 -15.29 -11.49
CA ASP A 110 -4.01 -15.30 -10.13
C ASP A 110 -4.53 -14.20 -9.20
N SER A 111 -5.17 -13.17 -9.76
CA SER A 111 -5.52 -11.97 -9.00
C SER A 111 -6.84 -11.35 -9.46
N PRO A 112 -7.70 -10.87 -8.54
CA PRO A 112 -8.91 -10.12 -8.88
C PRO A 112 -8.63 -8.90 -9.75
N TYR A 113 -7.43 -8.32 -9.66
CA TYR A 113 -7.06 -7.15 -10.44
C TYR A 113 -6.84 -7.45 -11.93
N TRP A 114 -6.70 -8.72 -12.31
CA TRP A 114 -6.50 -9.17 -13.69
C TRP A 114 -7.79 -9.67 -14.34
N LEU A 115 -8.92 -9.63 -13.62
CA LEU A 115 -10.19 -10.06 -14.17
C LEU A 115 -10.66 -9.11 -15.27
N ASP A 116 -11.18 -9.67 -16.34
CA ASP A 116 -11.99 -8.90 -17.29
C ASP A 116 -13.41 -8.64 -16.72
N ASN A 117 -14.16 -7.72 -17.32
CA ASN A 117 -15.49 -7.32 -16.83
C ASN A 117 -16.48 -8.50 -16.78
N GLN A 118 -16.41 -9.43 -17.74
CA GLN A 118 -17.24 -10.63 -17.74
C GLN A 118 -16.86 -11.58 -16.58
N GLN A 119 -15.57 -11.78 -16.37
CA GLN A 119 -15.05 -12.63 -15.29
C GLN A 119 -15.38 -12.03 -13.91
N ALA A 120 -15.21 -10.72 -13.74
CA ALA A 120 -15.57 -10.02 -12.51
C ALA A 120 -17.08 -10.13 -12.21
N SER A 121 -17.94 -9.99 -13.23
CA SER A 121 -19.39 -10.19 -13.08
C SER A 121 -19.73 -11.62 -12.67
N GLN A 122 -19.07 -12.62 -13.27
CA GLN A 122 -19.26 -14.03 -12.91
C GLN A 122 -18.86 -14.31 -11.45
N VAL A 123 -17.73 -13.75 -10.99
CA VAL A 123 -17.28 -13.88 -9.59
C VAL A 123 -18.29 -13.24 -8.63
N ILE A 124 -18.81 -12.05 -8.95
CA ILE A 124 -19.84 -11.38 -8.13
C ILE A 124 -21.09 -12.25 -7.97
N GLU A 125 -21.58 -12.83 -9.07
CA GLU A 125 -22.77 -13.69 -9.01
C GLU A 125 -22.53 -14.97 -8.22
N LYS A 126 -21.35 -15.59 -8.34
CA LYS A 126 -20.98 -16.75 -7.53
C LYS A 126 -20.93 -16.44 -6.03
N LEU A 127 -20.36 -15.29 -5.65
CA LEU A 127 -20.34 -14.84 -4.24
C LEU A 127 -21.76 -14.65 -3.69
N LYS A 128 -22.65 -13.99 -4.45
CA LYS A 128 -24.06 -13.83 -4.06
C LYS A 128 -24.79 -15.16 -3.91
N GLN A 129 -24.57 -16.10 -4.83
CA GLN A 129 -25.18 -17.43 -4.77
C GLN A 129 -24.71 -18.21 -3.52
N TRP A 130 -23.43 -18.12 -3.19
CA TRP A 130 -22.90 -18.73 -1.98
C TRP A 130 -23.53 -18.11 -0.72
N GLN A 131 -23.60 -16.77 -0.63
CA GLN A 131 -24.27 -16.09 0.49
C GLN A 131 -25.73 -16.55 0.64
N LYS A 132 -26.49 -16.60 -0.46
CA LYS A 132 -27.88 -17.12 -0.47
C LYS A 132 -27.98 -18.56 0.02
N ARG A 133 -27.04 -19.42 -0.38
CA ARG A 133 -27.01 -20.83 0.05
C ARG A 133 -26.81 -20.93 1.56
N VAL A 134 -25.90 -20.14 2.13
CA VAL A 134 -25.64 -20.16 3.57
C VAL A 134 -26.81 -19.55 4.35
N ALA A 135 -27.36 -18.44 3.89
CA ALA A 135 -28.55 -17.85 4.51
C ALA A 135 -29.74 -18.84 4.57
N ARG A 136 -29.94 -19.66 3.52
CA ARG A 136 -30.95 -20.73 3.51
C ARG A 136 -30.63 -21.84 4.52
N ALA A 137 -29.36 -22.22 4.66
CA ALA A 137 -28.93 -23.26 5.58
C ALA A 137 -29.00 -22.82 7.06
N THR A 138 -28.84 -21.54 7.35
CA THR A 138 -28.92 -20.97 8.72
C THR A 138 -30.36 -20.73 9.19
N SER A 139 -31.35 -20.78 8.29
CA SER A 139 -32.77 -20.51 8.60
C SER A 139 -33.60 -21.77 8.94
N CYS A 140 -32.94 -22.92 9.15
CA CYS A 140 -33.55 -24.18 9.58
C CYS A 140 -32.95 -24.62 10.92
#